data_AF-P64373-F1
#
_entry.id   AF-P64373-F1
#
_cell.length_a   1.000
_cell.length_b   1.000
_cell.length_c   1.000
_cell.angle_alpha   90.00
_cell.angle_beta   90.00
_cell.angle_gamma   90.00
#
_symmetry.space_group_name_H-M   'P 1'
#
loop_
_entity.id
_entity.type
_entity.pdbx_description
1 polymer ?
#
loop_
_entity_poly.entity_id
_entity_poly.type
_entity_poly.pdbx_seq_one_letter_code
_entity_poly.pdbx_strand_id
1 'polypeptide(L)'
;MIYQKQRNTAETQLNISISDDQSPSHINTGVGFLNHMLTLFTFHSGLSLNIEAQGDIDVDDHHVTEDIGIVIGQLLLEMIKDKKHFVRYGTMYIPMDETLARVVVDISGRPYLSFNASLSKEKVGTFDTELVEEFFRAVVINARLTTHIDLIRGGNTHHEIEAIFKAFSRALGIALTATDDQRVPSSKGVIE
;
A
#
# COMPACT_ATOMS: atom_id res chain seq x y z
N MET A 1 -6.54 -13.71 -11.07
CA MET A 1 -6.16 -12.91 -12.26
C MET A 1 -4.91 -12.13 -11.87
N ILE A 2 -3.95 -11.99 -12.79
CA ILE A 2 -2.69 -11.28 -12.55
C ILE A 2 -2.72 -9.99 -13.36
N TYR A 3 -2.47 -8.86 -12.70
CA TYR A 3 -2.31 -7.54 -13.34
C TYR A 3 -0.83 -7.20 -13.31
N GLN A 4 -0.29 -6.68 -14.40
CA GLN A 4 1.15 -6.44 -14.53
C GLN A 4 1.43 -5.12 -15.25
N LYS A 5 2.51 -4.47 -14.85
CA LYS A 5 2.93 -3.20 -15.42
C LYS A 5 4.44 -3.07 -15.41
N GLN A 6 4.96 -2.68 -16.58
CA GLN A 6 6.32 -2.18 -16.71
C GLN A 6 6.30 -0.65 -16.74
N ARG A 7 7.18 -0.01 -15.97
CA ARG A 7 7.36 1.45 -15.94
C ARG A 7 8.84 1.75 -15.95
N ASN A 8 9.30 2.46 -16.98
CA ASN A 8 10.70 2.87 -17.11
C ASN A 8 10.76 4.39 -17.27
N THR A 9 11.53 5.06 -16.40
CA THR A 9 11.92 6.47 -16.50
C THR A 9 13.43 6.59 -16.59
N ALA A 10 13.94 7.82 -16.53
CA ALA A 10 15.38 8.05 -16.38
C ALA A 10 15.90 7.66 -14.99
N GLU A 11 15.03 7.65 -13.98
CA GLU A 11 15.37 7.40 -12.57
C GLU A 11 15.15 5.93 -12.19
N THR A 12 14.08 5.29 -12.70
CA THR A 12 13.70 3.93 -12.30
C THR A 12 13.30 3.01 -13.46
N GLN A 13 13.50 1.72 -13.29
CA GLN A 13 13.06 0.64 -14.17
C GLN A 13 12.32 -0.40 -13.33
N LEU A 14 11.01 -0.50 -13.53
CA LEU A 14 10.12 -1.32 -12.71
C LEU A 14 9.40 -2.35 -13.57
N ASN A 15 9.32 -3.58 -13.05
CA ASN A 15 8.39 -4.61 -13.49
C ASN A 15 7.64 -5.14 -12.27
N ILE A 16 6.34 -4.84 -12.21
CA ILE A 16 5.50 -5.19 -11.06
C ILE A 16 4.27 -5.95 -11.53
N SER A 17 3.90 -7.00 -10.80
CA SER A 17 2.61 -7.66 -10.92
C SER A 17 1.93 -7.83 -9.57
N ILE A 18 0.60 -7.80 -9.59
CA ILE A 18 -0.25 -8.06 -8.43
C ILE A 18 -1.31 -9.12 -8.77
N SER A 19 -1.62 -9.97 -7.80
CA SER A 19 -2.74 -10.91 -7.88
C SER A 19 -3.44 -11.04 -6.53
N ASP A 20 -4.71 -11.41 -6.57
CA ASP A 20 -5.54 -11.72 -5.40
C ASP A 20 -5.75 -13.23 -5.30
N ASP A 21 -4.64 -13.95 -5.07
CA ASP A 21 -4.62 -15.41 -5.01
C ASP A 21 -3.71 -15.99 -3.92
N GLN A 22 -3.11 -15.15 -3.07
CA GLN A 22 -2.17 -15.56 -2.00
C GLN A 22 -1.00 -16.43 -2.50
N SER A 23 -0.66 -16.36 -3.78
CA SER A 23 0.55 -16.97 -4.33
C SER A 23 1.82 -16.38 -3.67
N PRO A 24 2.95 -17.13 -3.65
CA PRO A 24 4.20 -16.59 -3.13
C PRO A 24 4.60 -15.28 -3.81
N SER A 25 5.00 -14.29 -3.01
CA SER A 25 5.47 -12.99 -3.51
C SER A 25 6.99 -12.99 -3.70
N HIS A 26 7.47 -12.28 -4.71
CA HIS A 26 8.88 -12.00 -4.94
C HIS A 26 9.12 -10.49 -4.91
N ILE A 27 9.93 -9.99 -3.99
CA ILE A 27 10.06 -8.54 -3.77
C ILE A 27 11.54 -8.17 -3.78
N ASN A 28 11.94 -7.48 -4.84
CA ASN A 28 13.28 -6.94 -5.00
C ASN A 28 13.20 -5.47 -5.40
N THR A 29 13.33 -4.57 -4.42
CA THR A 29 13.27 -3.12 -4.64
C THR A 29 14.62 -2.43 -4.66
N GLY A 30 15.71 -3.14 -4.31
CA GLY A 30 16.99 -2.53 -3.95
C GLY A 30 17.02 -1.90 -2.55
N VAL A 31 15.86 -1.63 -1.93
CA VAL A 31 15.73 -0.97 -0.62
C VAL A 31 15.30 -1.98 0.45
N GLY A 32 16.23 -2.35 1.34
CA GLY A 32 16.04 -3.46 2.28
C GLY A 32 14.82 -3.29 3.21
N PHE A 33 14.60 -2.09 3.75
CA PHE A 33 13.46 -1.85 4.63
C PHE A 33 12.13 -1.85 3.87
N LEU A 34 12.09 -1.32 2.65
CA LEU A 34 10.90 -1.36 1.79
C LEU A 34 10.55 -2.80 1.37
N ASN A 35 11.56 -3.63 1.06
CA ASN A 35 11.34 -5.07 0.80
C ASN A 35 10.59 -5.73 1.97
N HIS A 36 11.02 -5.44 3.20
CA HIS A 36 10.41 -5.96 4.41
C HIS A 36 8.96 -5.47 4.56
N MET A 37 8.72 -4.17 4.39
CA MET A 37 7.37 -3.60 4.47
C MET A 37 6.41 -4.17 3.41
N LEU A 38 6.88 -4.35 2.17
CA LEU A 38 6.06 -4.92 1.10
C LEU A 38 5.81 -6.43 1.29
N THR A 39 6.73 -7.15 1.94
CA THR A 39 6.52 -8.54 2.35
C THR A 39 5.40 -8.65 3.39
N LEU A 40 5.37 -7.72 4.35
CA LEU A 40 4.28 -7.63 5.30
C LEU A 40 2.97 -7.22 4.60
N PHE A 41 3.05 -6.35 3.60
CA PHE A 41 1.89 -5.95 2.83
C PHE A 41 1.19 -7.13 2.15
N THR A 42 1.94 -7.97 1.46
CA THR A 42 1.38 -9.15 0.78
C THR A 42 0.78 -10.13 1.78
N PHE A 43 1.51 -10.46 2.84
CA PHE A 43 1.05 -11.38 3.89
C PHE A 43 -0.26 -10.92 4.55
N HIS A 44 -0.41 -9.64 4.83
CA HIS A 44 -1.55 -9.12 5.58
C HIS A 44 -2.75 -8.70 4.72
N SER A 45 -2.55 -8.43 3.43
CA SER A 45 -3.65 -8.10 2.50
C SER A 45 -4.28 -9.33 1.85
N GLY A 46 -3.55 -10.45 1.78
CA GLY A 46 -3.93 -11.61 0.97
C GLY A 46 -3.59 -11.45 -0.51
N LEU A 47 -2.98 -10.33 -0.89
CA LEU A 47 -2.49 -10.07 -2.24
C LEU A 47 -1.07 -10.61 -2.39
N SER A 48 -0.71 -10.91 -3.63
CA SER A 48 0.63 -11.34 -4.01
C SER A 48 1.27 -10.29 -4.90
N LEU A 49 2.55 -10.01 -4.66
CA LEU A 49 3.33 -9.06 -5.46
C LEU A 49 4.57 -9.75 -6.03
N ASN A 50 4.83 -9.55 -7.32
CA ASN A 50 6.16 -9.74 -7.87
C ASN A 50 6.71 -8.37 -8.28
N ILE A 51 7.83 -7.96 -7.70
CA ILE A 51 8.46 -6.66 -7.93
C ILE A 51 9.93 -6.90 -8.27
N GLU A 52 10.32 -6.42 -9.45
CA GLU A 52 11.71 -6.15 -9.80
C GLU A 52 11.84 -4.64 -10.03
N ALA A 53 12.66 -3.99 -9.21
CA ALA A 53 12.96 -2.57 -9.34
C ALA A 53 14.46 -2.34 -9.42
N GLN A 54 14.85 -1.45 -10.32
CA GLN A 54 16.16 -0.81 -10.31
C GLN A 54 15.91 0.70 -10.31
N GLY A 55 16.64 1.42 -9.48
CA GLY A 55 16.54 2.87 -9.37
C GLY A 55 17.87 3.48 -8.99
N ASP A 56 17.91 4.80 -8.99
CA ASP A 56 19.01 5.68 -8.57
C ASP A 56 19.19 5.73 -7.04
N ILE A 57 19.26 4.56 -6.41
CA ILE A 57 19.43 4.40 -4.95
C ILE A 57 20.76 4.96 -4.41
N ASP A 58 21.69 5.34 -5.28
CA ASP A 58 22.90 6.09 -4.96
C ASP A 58 22.66 7.59 -4.76
N VAL A 59 21.53 8.12 -5.26
CA VAL A 59 21.01 9.45 -4.94
C VAL A 59 20.28 9.38 -3.59
N ASP A 60 19.16 8.67 -3.55
CA ASP A 60 18.39 8.32 -2.35
C ASP A 60 17.34 7.22 -2.66
N ASP A 61 16.57 6.80 -1.64
CA ASP A 61 15.52 5.79 -1.80
C ASP A 61 14.18 6.38 -2.35
N HIS A 62 14.12 7.67 -2.68
CA HIS A 62 12.87 8.39 -2.94
C HIS A 62 12.18 7.93 -4.22
N HIS A 63 12.86 8.06 -5.37
CA HIS A 63 12.25 7.76 -6.67
C HIS A 63 11.79 6.30 -6.76
N VAL A 64 12.61 5.36 -6.26
CA VAL A 64 12.24 3.95 -6.26
C VAL A 64 11.03 3.68 -5.35
N THR A 65 10.96 4.31 -4.18
CA THR A 65 9.83 4.14 -3.25
C THR A 65 8.54 4.74 -3.82
N GLU A 66 8.60 5.96 -4.35
CA GLU A 66 7.48 6.65 -4.99
C GLU A 66 6.96 5.84 -6.18
N ASP A 67 7.85 5.47 -7.11
CA ASP A 67 7.45 4.84 -8.36
C ASP A 67 6.87 3.44 -8.16
N ILE A 68 7.37 2.69 -7.18
CA ILE A 68 6.74 1.42 -6.75
C ILE A 68 5.33 1.70 -6.21
N GLY A 69 5.16 2.71 -5.36
CA GLY A 69 3.86 3.12 -4.85
C GLY A 69 2.88 3.50 -5.97
N ILE A 70 3.35 4.26 -6.97
CA ILE A 70 2.57 4.64 -8.16
C ILE A 70 2.08 3.40 -8.90
N VAL A 71 2.99 2.47 -9.23
CA VAL A 71 2.66 1.28 -10.03
C VAL A 71 1.74 0.33 -9.25
N ILE A 72 1.99 0.11 -7.96
CA ILE A 72 1.09 -0.68 -7.10
C ILE A 72 -0.31 -0.04 -7.10
N GLY A 73 -0.42 1.27 -6.91
CA GLY A 73 -1.70 1.97 -6.93
C GLY A 73 -2.45 1.80 -8.25
N GLN A 74 -1.75 1.90 -9.38
CA GLN A 74 -2.34 1.72 -10.71
C GLN A 74 -2.85 0.29 -10.93
N LEU A 75 -2.07 -0.71 -10.53
CA LEU A 75 -2.46 -2.11 -10.64
C LEU A 75 -3.63 -2.46 -9.72
N LEU A 76 -3.68 -1.89 -8.51
CA LEU A 76 -4.84 -2.00 -7.62
C LEU A 76 -6.10 -1.41 -8.28
N LEU A 77 -6.00 -0.25 -8.95
CA LEU A 77 -7.12 0.35 -9.65
C LEU A 77 -7.65 -0.55 -10.77
N GLU A 78 -6.76 -1.16 -11.56
CA GLU A 78 -7.14 -2.13 -12.59
C GLU A 78 -7.90 -3.32 -11.97
N MET A 79 -7.36 -3.89 -10.88
CA MET A 79 -8.01 -4.97 -10.15
C MET A 79 -9.37 -4.59 -9.57
N ILE A 80 -9.50 -3.38 -9.01
CA ILE A 80 -10.75 -2.87 -8.45
C ILE A 80 -11.80 -2.70 -9.56
N LYS A 81 -11.42 -2.24 -10.75
CA LYS A 81 -12.36 -2.07 -11.88
C LYS A 81 -12.95 -3.41 -12.34
N ASP A 82 -12.15 -4.47 -12.28
CA ASP A 82 -12.60 -5.81 -12.63
C ASP A 82 -13.43 -6.45 -11.50
N LYS A 83 -13.14 -6.11 -10.24
CA LYS A 83 -13.97 -6.46 -9.08
C LYS A 83 -15.24 -5.58 -9.05
N LYS A 84 -16.35 -6.08 -9.60
CA LYS A 84 -17.63 -5.34 -9.59
C LYS A 84 -18.29 -5.21 -8.21
N HIS A 85 -18.10 -6.22 -7.35
CA HIS A 85 -18.81 -6.34 -6.08
C HIS A 85 -17.82 -6.65 -4.96
N PHE A 86 -17.72 -5.73 -4.01
CA PHE A 86 -16.77 -5.80 -2.90
C PHE A 86 -17.27 -5.00 -1.70
N VAL A 87 -16.73 -5.28 -0.51
CA VAL A 87 -17.14 -4.66 0.77
C VAL A 87 -16.96 -3.14 0.81
N ARG A 88 -16.01 -2.61 0.01
CA ARG A 88 -15.66 -1.19 -0.18
C ARG A 88 -14.93 -0.54 0.98
N TYR A 89 -15.36 -0.80 2.21
CA TYR A 89 -14.78 -0.21 3.40
C TYR A 89 -13.96 -1.22 4.17
N GLY A 90 -12.81 -0.78 4.65
CA GLY A 90 -11.95 -1.55 5.54
C GLY A 90 -11.49 -0.70 6.70
N THR A 91 -11.36 -1.31 7.87
CA THR A 91 -10.77 -0.66 9.04
C THR A 91 -10.01 -1.69 9.83
N MET A 92 -8.79 -1.33 10.27
CA MET A 92 -7.98 -2.18 11.11
C MET A 92 -7.22 -1.37 12.14
N TYR A 93 -7.11 -1.93 13.34
CA TYR A 93 -6.17 -1.50 14.37
C TYR A 93 -5.12 -2.58 14.52
N ILE A 94 -3.84 -2.22 14.48
CA ILE A 94 -2.74 -3.18 14.67
C ILE A 94 -1.71 -2.63 15.64
N PRO A 95 -1.34 -3.41 16.68
CA PRO A 95 -0.21 -3.10 17.51
C PRO A 95 1.10 -3.63 16.93
N MET A 96 2.20 -3.03 17.36
CA MET A 96 3.55 -3.60 17.34
C MET A 96 4.22 -3.23 18.66
N ASP A 97 4.23 -4.17 19.60
CA ASP A 97 4.64 -3.95 20.98
C ASP A 97 3.97 -2.70 21.61
N GLU A 98 4.72 -1.63 21.88
CA GLU A 98 4.23 -0.38 22.46
C GLU A 98 3.41 0.47 21.48
N THR A 99 3.60 0.24 20.19
CA THR A 99 3.00 1.01 19.11
C THR A 99 1.56 0.53 18.84
N LEU A 100 0.66 1.46 18.50
CA LEU A 100 -0.67 1.17 17.97
C LEU A 100 -0.98 2.07 16.78
N ALA A 101 -1.30 1.46 15.63
CA ALA A 101 -1.76 2.15 14.44
C ALA A 101 -3.22 1.80 14.10
N ARG A 102 -3.94 2.75 13.51
CA ARG A 102 -5.26 2.56 12.90
C ARG A 102 -5.19 2.96 11.43
N VAL A 103 -5.78 2.14 10.57
CA VAL A 103 -5.98 2.49 9.15
C VAL A 103 -7.43 2.25 8.74
N VAL A 104 -7.99 3.20 7.99
CA VAL A 104 -9.32 3.15 7.39
C VAL A 104 -9.18 3.34 5.89
N VAL A 105 -9.79 2.47 5.08
CA VAL A 105 -9.78 2.50 3.62
C VAL A 105 -11.22 2.54 3.09
N ASP A 106 -11.51 3.46 2.18
CA ASP A 106 -12.69 3.49 1.32
C ASP A 106 -12.21 3.38 -0.14
N ILE A 107 -12.62 2.30 -0.83
CA ILE A 107 -12.47 2.16 -2.28
C ILE A 107 -13.50 3.06 -2.95
N SER A 108 -13.15 4.33 -3.01
CA SER A 108 -14.12 5.43 -3.15
C SER A 108 -14.17 6.05 -4.53
N GLY A 109 -13.13 5.81 -5.35
CA GLY A 109 -12.86 6.55 -6.57
C GLY A 109 -12.41 8.00 -6.32
N ARG A 110 -12.12 8.37 -5.06
CA ARG A 110 -11.75 9.73 -4.64
C ARG A 110 -10.39 9.69 -3.94
N PRO A 111 -9.30 10.01 -4.66
CA PRO A 111 -7.95 9.92 -4.12
C PRO A 111 -7.75 10.92 -2.98
N TYR A 112 -7.47 10.42 -1.77
CA TYR A 112 -7.16 11.25 -0.61
C TYR A 112 -6.42 10.45 0.47
N LEU A 113 -5.30 10.98 0.96
CA LEU A 113 -4.56 10.45 2.11
C LEU A 113 -4.62 11.43 3.28
N SER A 114 -5.08 10.97 4.42
CA SER A 114 -4.86 11.62 5.73
C SER A 114 -3.80 10.84 6.49
N PHE A 115 -2.60 11.40 6.61
CA PHE A 115 -1.48 10.76 7.31
C PHE A 115 -1.21 11.45 8.64
N ASN A 116 -1.76 10.91 9.72
CA ASN A 116 -1.59 11.41 11.08
C ASN A 116 -0.63 10.50 11.86
N ALA A 117 0.62 10.44 11.42
CA ALA A 117 1.65 9.64 12.08
C ALA A 117 2.96 10.41 12.19
N SER A 118 3.28 10.86 13.41
CA SER A 118 4.59 11.45 13.72
C SER A 118 5.56 10.34 14.07
N LEU A 119 6.44 10.00 13.13
CA LEU A 119 7.44 8.94 13.30
C LEU A 119 8.59 9.40 14.20
N SER A 120 9.05 8.53 15.09
CA SER A 120 9.97 8.89 16.19
C SER A 120 11.42 9.17 15.77
N LYS A 121 11.83 8.77 14.56
CA LYS A 121 13.20 8.89 14.02
C LYS A 121 13.13 9.20 12.54
N GLU A 122 14.17 9.86 12.03
CA GLU A 122 14.29 10.23 10.61
C GLU A 122 14.67 9.04 9.72
N LYS A 123 15.37 8.03 10.26
CA LYS A 123 15.81 6.83 9.53
C LYS A 123 15.49 5.52 10.26
N VAL A 124 15.25 4.46 9.50
CA VAL A 124 15.29 3.07 9.95
C VAL A 124 16.29 2.29 9.09
N GLY A 125 17.44 1.95 9.67
CA GLY A 125 18.58 1.48 8.87
C GLY A 125 19.08 2.59 7.96
N THR A 126 19.06 2.38 6.64
CA THR A 126 19.39 3.41 5.65
C THR A 126 18.18 4.18 5.14
N PHE A 127 16.97 3.65 5.36
CA PHE A 127 15.72 4.15 4.78
C PHE A 127 15.23 5.42 5.47
N ASP A 128 14.90 6.43 4.69
CA ASP A 128 14.32 7.69 5.16
C ASP A 128 12.83 7.56 5.47
N THR A 129 12.47 7.86 6.70
CA THR A 129 11.12 7.61 7.23
C THR A 129 10.05 8.52 6.65
N GLU A 130 10.43 9.66 6.07
CA GLU A 130 9.52 10.52 5.30
C GLU A 130 8.92 9.78 4.09
N LEU A 131 9.66 8.82 3.53
CA LEU A 131 9.21 8.03 2.37
C LEU A 131 8.04 7.11 2.70
N VAL A 132 7.72 6.90 3.98
CA VAL A 132 6.52 6.16 4.39
C VAL A 132 5.26 6.91 3.95
N GLU A 133 5.20 8.22 4.22
CA GLU A 133 4.05 9.03 3.80
C GLU A 133 3.98 9.10 2.26
N GLU A 134 5.11 9.31 1.61
CA GLU A 134 5.17 9.39 0.14
C GLU A 134 4.78 8.07 -0.54
N PHE A 135 5.21 6.92 0.00
CA PHE A 135 4.75 5.61 -0.46
C PHE A 135 3.22 5.49 -0.39
N PHE A 136 2.62 5.78 0.77
CA PHE A 136 1.17 5.70 0.92
C PHE A 136 0.45 6.72 0.06
N ARG A 137 1.01 7.92 -0.12
CA ARG A 137 0.46 8.95 -1.01
C ARG A 137 0.42 8.41 -2.44
N ALA A 138 1.54 7.89 -2.92
CA ALA A 138 1.65 7.31 -4.26
C ALA A 138 0.62 6.19 -4.48
N VAL A 139 0.52 5.23 -3.54
CA VAL A 139 -0.46 4.12 -3.63
C VAL A 139 -1.89 4.65 -3.61
N VAL A 140 -2.25 5.45 -2.62
CA VAL A 140 -3.64 5.89 -2.37
C VAL A 140 -4.17 6.77 -3.50
N ILE A 141 -3.35 7.68 -4.00
CA ILE A 141 -3.74 8.56 -5.10
C ILE A 141 -3.93 7.77 -6.39
N ASN A 142 -2.99 6.86 -6.72
CA ASN A 142 -3.06 6.09 -7.96
C ASN A 142 -4.10 4.97 -7.93
N ALA A 143 -4.40 4.41 -6.75
CA ALA A 143 -5.51 3.46 -6.55
C ALA A 143 -6.88 4.14 -6.42
N ARG A 144 -6.93 5.49 -6.36
CA ARG A 144 -8.14 6.29 -6.15
C ARG A 144 -8.89 5.93 -4.85
N LEU A 145 -8.12 5.68 -3.80
CA LEU A 145 -8.64 5.35 -2.47
C LEU A 145 -8.80 6.61 -1.64
N THR A 146 -9.74 6.58 -0.70
CA THR A 146 -9.71 7.49 0.46
C THR A 146 -9.17 6.70 1.65
N THR A 147 -8.03 7.12 2.18
CA THR A 147 -7.32 6.40 3.25
C THR A 147 -6.96 7.34 4.39
N HIS A 148 -7.25 6.90 5.62
CA HIS A 148 -6.79 7.55 6.85
C HIS A 148 -5.83 6.62 7.57
N ILE A 149 -4.67 7.14 7.94
CA ILE A 149 -3.62 6.47 8.70
C ILE A 149 -3.40 7.28 9.97
N ASP A 150 -3.56 6.66 11.13
CA ASP A 150 -3.33 7.29 12.43
C ASP A 150 -2.36 6.45 13.26
N LEU A 151 -1.28 7.06 13.73
CA LEU A 151 -0.42 6.49 14.76
C LEU A 151 -0.94 6.94 16.13
N ILE A 152 -1.66 6.05 16.80
CA ILE A 152 -2.33 6.35 18.08
C ILE A 152 -1.32 6.37 19.23
N ARG A 153 -0.33 5.49 19.16
CA ARG A 153 0.79 5.42 20.11
C ARG A 153 2.04 5.03 19.35
N GLY A 154 3.12 5.78 19.53
CA GLY A 154 4.45 5.49 18.99
C GLY A 154 5.43 5.06 20.08
N GLY A 155 6.69 4.90 19.67
CA GLY A 155 7.81 4.50 20.51
C GLY A 155 9.01 4.15 19.64
N ASN A 156 9.01 2.93 19.09
CA ASN A 156 10.03 2.47 18.17
C ASN A 156 9.60 2.71 16.71
N THR A 157 10.41 3.44 15.93
CA THR A 157 10.05 3.79 14.54
C THR A 157 9.88 2.60 13.60
N HIS A 158 10.60 1.50 13.83
CA HIS A 158 10.34 0.27 13.08
C HIS A 158 8.95 -0.27 13.41
N HIS A 159 8.58 -0.31 14.70
CA HIS A 159 7.27 -0.78 15.14
C HIS A 159 6.14 0.11 14.61
N GLU A 160 6.34 1.43 14.61
CA GLU A 160 5.43 2.44 14.04
C GLU A 160 5.10 2.14 12.58
N ILE A 161 6.14 2.01 11.76
CA ILE A 161 5.97 1.81 10.31
C ILE A 161 5.37 0.42 10.03
N GLU A 162 5.86 -0.63 10.70
CA GLU A 162 5.27 -1.96 10.56
C GLU A 162 3.80 -1.98 10.94
N ALA A 163 3.41 -1.38 12.07
CA ALA A 163 2.01 -1.35 12.49
C ALA A 163 1.13 -0.66 11.44
N ILE A 164 1.61 0.44 10.85
CA ILE A 164 0.93 1.15 9.76
C ILE A 164 0.77 0.25 8.53
N PHE A 165 1.85 -0.36 8.03
CA PHE A 165 1.80 -1.24 6.85
C PHE A 165 0.87 -2.43 7.07
N LYS A 166 0.97 -3.11 8.22
CA LYS A 166 0.09 -4.24 8.55
C LYS A 166 -1.37 -3.78 8.62
N ALA A 167 -1.66 -2.64 9.25
CA ALA A 167 -3.02 -2.12 9.40
C ALA A 167 -3.62 -1.74 8.04
N PHE A 168 -2.86 -1.04 7.20
CA PHE A 168 -3.29 -0.69 5.84
C PHE A 168 -3.59 -1.95 5.03
N SER A 169 -2.70 -2.93 5.08
CA SER A 169 -2.82 -4.16 4.29
C SER A 169 -4.08 -4.95 4.67
N ARG A 170 -4.34 -5.13 5.97
CA ARG A 170 -5.57 -5.78 6.43
C ARG A 170 -6.82 -4.98 6.10
N ALA A 171 -6.80 -3.66 6.28
CA ALA A 171 -7.93 -2.80 5.93
C ALA A 171 -8.24 -2.89 4.42
N LEU A 172 -7.22 -2.82 3.57
CA LEU A 172 -7.36 -2.98 2.12
C LEU A 172 -7.91 -4.36 1.76
N GLY A 173 -7.40 -5.44 2.36
CA GLY A 173 -7.91 -6.81 2.14
C GLY A 173 -9.39 -6.95 2.50
N ILE A 174 -9.82 -6.35 3.63
CA ILE A 174 -11.25 -6.29 3.99
C ILE A 174 -12.05 -5.54 2.93
N ALA A 175 -11.60 -4.35 2.52
CA ALA A 175 -12.29 -3.53 1.53
C ALA A 175 -12.45 -4.23 0.16
N LEU A 176 -11.45 -5.02 -0.24
CA LEU A 176 -11.42 -5.80 -1.49
C LEU A 176 -12.18 -7.14 -1.44
N THR A 177 -12.68 -7.53 -0.27
CA THR A 177 -13.39 -8.80 -0.08
C THR A 177 -14.63 -8.82 -0.97
N ALA A 178 -14.77 -9.88 -1.77
CA ALA A 178 -15.93 -10.05 -2.64
C ALA A 178 -17.22 -10.24 -1.82
N THR A 179 -18.33 -9.75 -2.35
CA THR A 179 -19.65 -9.86 -1.70
C THR A 179 -20.68 -10.45 -2.66
N ASP A 180 -21.67 -11.17 -2.12
CA ASP A 180 -22.80 -11.67 -2.92
C ASP A 180 -23.78 -10.55 -3.33
N ASP A 181 -23.71 -9.37 -2.69
CA ASP A 181 -24.48 -8.19 -3.06
C ASP A 181 -24.07 -7.69 -4.45
N GLN A 182 -24.99 -7.80 -5.42
CA GLN A 182 -24.78 -7.41 -6.81
C GLN A 182 -24.94 -5.90 -7.05
N ARG A 183 -25.16 -5.10 -5.99
CA ARG A 183 -25.17 -3.64 -6.11
C ARG A 183 -23.74 -3.13 -6.15
N VAL A 184 -23.50 -2.09 -6.95
CA VAL A 184 -22.32 -1.24 -6.73
C VAL A 184 -22.42 -0.70 -5.30
N PRO A 185 -21.36 -0.78 -4.48
CA PRO A 185 -21.40 -0.37 -3.07
C PRO A 185 -21.42 1.16 -2.91
N SER A 186 -22.24 1.86 -3.69
CA SER A 186 -22.37 3.31 -3.78
C SER A 186 -23.82 3.66 -4.08
N SER A 187 -24.41 4.56 -3.27
CA SER A 187 -25.76 5.09 -3.53
C SER A 187 -25.85 5.89 -4.84
N LYS A 188 -24.72 6.35 -5.38
CA LYS A 188 -24.64 7.00 -6.71
C LYS A 188 -24.69 6.00 -7.87
N GLY A 189 -24.64 4.69 -7.59
CA GLY A 189 -24.61 3.64 -8.62
C GLY A 189 -23.28 3.50 -9.36
N VAL A 190 -22.27 4.29 -9.01
CA VAL A 190 -20.94 4.29 -9.64
C VAL A 190 -19.84 4.58 -8.63
N ILE A 191 -18.66 4.02 -8.91
CA ILE A 191 -17.34 4.33 -8.32
C ILE A 191 -16.40 4.47 -9.52
N GLU A 192 -15.76 5.63 -9.68
CA GLU A 192 -14.94 6.01 -10.84
C GLU A 192 -13.46 5.65 -10.71
#